data_AF-A0A969HG18-F1
#
_entry.id   AF-A0A969HG18-F1
#
_cell.length_a   1.000
_cell.length_b   1.000
_cell.length_c   1.000
_cell.angle_alpha   90.00
_cell.angle_beta   90.00
_cell.angle_gamma   90.00
#
_symmetry.space_group_name_H-M   'P 1'
#
loop_
_entity.id
_entity.type
_entity.pdbx_description
1 polymer ?
#
loop_
_entity_poly.entity_id
_entity_poly.type
_entity_poly.pdbx_seq_one_letter_code
_entity_poly.pdbx_strand_id
1 'polypeptide(L)'
;FQQYSLYPTMSVYDNLAFPLRSPLRRTPEAEIRQRVESAAEKLRITHLLTRKTARLSGGEMQRVSIGRAIVRSPRIFLMDEPLSNLDAKLREALRVELQHLQKIEGSTTLFVTHDQVEALTMADRIAVMKEGRIVQIGTPDDIYDRPATMFVAELVGTPGINLFKASHQNGTLAVENSSIHFALGASAAELPADFVLGVRPEDVQPDPNGDFSGQVTLIEPLGVETILHIKAGGQTLLANVSGMTSQRIGDTLRFNIARERCTFLNPNSSSGLRLSRLWLLELSTGLHKFVTI
;
A
#
# COMPACT_ATOMS: atom_id res chain seq x y z
N PHE A 1 -14.76 12.22 -1.62
CA PHE A 1 -15.88 11.36 -2.01
C PHE A 1 -15.70 11.02 -3.47
N GLN A 2 -15.92 9.76 -3.80
CA GLN A 2 -15.79 9.24 -5.16
C GLN A 2 -16.69 9.99 -6.17
N GLN A 3 -17.86 10.45 -5.73
CA GLN A 3 -18.70 11.39 -6.47
C GLN A 3 -18.35 12.85 -6.10
N TYR A 4 -17.92 13.62 -7.09
CA TYR A 4 -17.54 15.02 -6.92
C TYR A 4 -18.81 15.85 -6.69
N SER A 5 -19.19 16.07 -5.42
CA SER A 5 -20.35 16.89 -5.03
C SER A 5 -20.16 18.38 -5.32
N LEU A 6 -19.70 18.74 -6.52
CA LEU A 6 -19.43 20.10 -7.00
C LEU A 6 -20.71 20.76 -7.50
N TYR A 7 -20.79 22.09 -7.38
CA TYR A 7 -21.88 22.85 -7.96
C TYR A 7 -21.59 23.11 -9.43
N PRO A 8 -22.38 22.55 -10.38
CA PRO A 8 -22.06 22.56 -11.81
C PRO A 8 -22.16 23.95 -12.46
N THR A 9 -22.98 24.82 -11.87
CA THR A 9 -23.23 26.18 -12.36
C THR A 9 -22.19 27.20 -11.88
N MET A 10 -21.44 26.86 -10.83
CA MET A 10 -20.43 27.72 -10.21
C MET A 10 -19.06 27.57 -10.89
N SER A 11 -18.24 28.62 -10.81
CA SER A 11 -16.83 28.54 -11.20
C SER A 11 -16.04 27.65 -10.23
N VAL A 12 -14.81 27.28 -10.60
CA VAL A 12 -13.89 26.61 -9.67
C VAL A 12 -13.63 27.48 -8.45
N TYR A 13 -13.33 28.77 -8.64
CA TYR A 13 -13.13 29.72 -7.53
C TYR A 13 -14.34 29.71 -6.58
N ASP A 14 -15.55 29.83 -7.13
CA ASP A 14 -16.77 29.86 -6.32
C ASP A 14 -17.02 28.55 -5.59
N ASN A 15 -16.72 27.41 -6.22
CA ASN A 15 -16.80 26.10 -5.57
C ASN A 15 -15.87 26.02 -4.35
N LEU A 16 -14.64 26.50 -4.46
CA LEU A 16 -13.65 26.54 -3.38
C LEU A 16 -14.02 27.59 -2.31
N ALA A 17 -14.52 28.76 -2.71
CA ALA A 17 -14.91 29.83 -1.79
C ALA A 17 -16.19 29.52 -1.00
N PHE A 18 -17.11 28.75 -1.58
CA PHE A 18 -18.42 28.42 -1.01
C PHE A 18 -18.38 27.98 0.48
N PRO A 19 -17.56 26.99 0.90
CA PRO A 19 -17.50 26.59 2.32
C PRO A 19 -17.00 27.67 3.28
N LEU A 20 -16.32 28.71 2.77
CA LEU A 20 -15.82 29.83 3.57
C LEU A 20 -16.82 30.98 3.68
N ARG A 21 -17.74 31.10 2.72
CA ARG A 21 -18.83 32.09 2.68
C ARG A 21 -20.09 31.68 3.48
N SER A 22 -20.00 30.61 4.28
CA SER A 22 -21.10 30.19 5.15
C SER A 22 -21.55 31.34 6.06
N PRO A 23 -22.86 31.60 6.26
CA PRO A 23 -23.35 32.66 7.17
C PRO A 23 -22.85 32.51 8.61
N LEU A 24 -22.50 31.29 9.01
CA LEU A 24 -21.93 30.95 10.32
C LEU A 24 -20.43 31.30 10.43
N ARG A 25 -19.77 31.56 9.30
CA ARG A 25 -18.34 31.90 9.18
C ARG A 25 -18.22 33.27 8.52
N ARG A 26 -17.96 34.31 9.31
CA ARG A 26 -17.74 35.67 8.80
C ARG A 26 -16.30 35.86 8.29
N THR A 27 -15.87 34.98 7.39
CA THR A 27 -14.52 35.02 6.80
C THR A 27 -14.42 36.22 5.84
N PRO A 28 -13.47 37.15 6.02
CA PRO A 28 -13.30 38.28 5.11
C PRO A 28 -12.95 37.81 3.69
N GLU A 29 -13.45 38.49 2.65
CA GLU A 29 -13.23 38.09 1.24
C GLU A 29 -11.73 38.08 0.86
N ALA A 30 -10.91 38.94 1.47
CA ALA A 30 -9.45 38.92 1.27
C ALA A 30 -8.82 37.61 1.77
N GLU A 31 -9.26 37.10 2.92
CA GLU A 31 -8.79 35.83 3.47
C GLU A 31 -9.32 34.65 2.64
N ILE A 32 -10.57 34.72 2.16
CA ILE A 32 -11.13 33.73 1.24
C ILE A 32 -10.26 33.62 -0.01
N ARG A 33 -9.95 34.76 -0.65
CA ARG A 33 -9.11 34.79 -1.84
C ARG A 33 -7.76 34.14 -1.60
N GLN A 34 -7.08 34.52 -0.51
CA GLN A 34 -5.77 33.96 -0.16
C GLN A 34 -5.83 32.43 0.02
N ARG A 35 -6.85 31.92 0.74
CA ARG A 35 -7.02 30.47 0.97
C ARG A 35 -7.31 29.73 -0.35
N VAL A 36 -8.17 30.30 -1.21
CA VAL A 36 -8.52 29.71 -2.50
C VAL A 36 -7.31 29.66 -3.43
N GLU A 37 -6.54 30.76 -3.54
CA GLU A 37 -5.35 30.84 -4.37
C GLU A 37 -4.28 29.85 -3.89
N SER A 38 -4.01 29.79 -2.59
CA SER A 38 -3.05 28.84 -2.01
C SER A 38 -3.44 27.38 -2.26
N ALA A 39 -4.73 27.04 -2.08
CA ALA A 39 -5.21 25.68 -2.37
C ALA A 39 -5.14 25.37 -3.87
N ALA A 40 -5.47 26.33 -4.74
CA ALA A 40 -5.43 26.16 -6.18
C ALA A 40 -4.00 25.94 -6.71
N GLU A 41 -3.02 26.61 -6.12
CA GLU A 41 -1.60 26.43 -6.44
C GLU A 41 -1.12 25.02 -6.08
N LYS A 42 -1.33 24.60 -4.82
CA LYS A 42 -0.97 23.24 -4.35
C LYS A 42 -1.59 22.14 -5.20
N LEU A 43 -2.84 22.34 -5.63
CA LEU A 43 -3.57 21.38 -6.45
C LEU A 43 -3.34 21.55 -7.95
N ARG A 44 -2.50 22.50 -8.37
CA ARG A 44 -2.18 22.79 -9.78
C ARG A 44 -3.42 23.09 -10.64
N ILE A 45 -4.38 23.82 -10.06
CA ILE A 45 -5.66 24.21 -10.68
C ILE A 45 -5.84 25.74 -10.78
N THR A 46 -4.80 26.54 -10.55
CA THR A 46 -4.87 28.02 -10.64
C THR A 46 -5.42 28.50 -11.99
N HIS A 47 -5.00 27.88 -13.10
CA HIS A 47 -5.47 28.20 -14.45
C HIS A 47 -6.94 27.81 -14.71
N LEU A 48 -7.59 27.08 -13.79
CA LEU A 48 -8.98 26.64 -13.89
C LEU A 48 -9.93 27.51 -13.07
N LEU A 49 -9.44 28.45 -12.25
CA LEU A 49 -10.25 29.20 -11.28
C LEU A 49 -11.51 29.85 -11.88
N THR A 50 -11.43 30.36 -13.10
CA THR A 50 -12.56 31.03 -13.78
C THR A 50 -13.47 30.08 -14.56
N ARG A 51 -13.07 28.81 -14.76
CA ARG A 51 -13.86 27.83 -15.51
C ARG A 51 -15.03 27.34 -14.67
N LYS A 52 -16.15 27.04 -15.34
CA LYS A 52 -17.29 26.32 -14.73
C LYS A 52 -16.93 24.84 -14.58
N THR A 53 -17.33 24.25 -13.46
CA THR A 53 -17.04 22.83 -13.13
C THR A 53 -17.61 21.85 -14.15
N ALA A 54 -18.74 22.17 -14.78
CA ALA A 54 -19.34 21.36 -15.85
C ALA A 54 -18.48 21.24 -17.13
N ARG A 55 -17.38 22.00 -17.24
CA ARG A 55 -16.43 21.96 -18.37
C ARG A 55 -15.08 21.32 -18.03
N LEU A 56 -14.98 20.71 -16.84
CA LEU A 56 -13.74 20.11 -16.35
C LEU A 56 -13.68 18.61 -16.68
N SER A 57 -12.47 18.09 -16.83
CA SER A 57 -12.22 16.65 -16.88
C SER A 57 -12.46 16.00 -15.51
N GLY A 58 -12.56 14.67 -15.47
CA GLY A 58 -12.71 13.91 -14.21
C GLY A 58 -11.61 14.22 -13.19
N GLY A 59 -10.35 14.19 -13.62
CA GLY A 59 -9.21 14.50 -12.76
C GLY A 59 -9.14 15.98 -12.34
N GLU A 60 -9.60 16.92 -13.19
CA GLU A 60 -9.76 18.31 -12.78
C GLU A 60 -10.85 18.47 -11.71
N MET A 61 -12.02 17.87 -11.91
CA MET A 61 -13.10 17.87 -10.91
C MET A 61 -12.66 17.25 -9.58
N GLN A 62 -11.89 16.17 -9.62
CA GLN A 62 -11.34 15.54 -8.43
C GLN A 62 -10.47 16.51 -7.64
N ARG A 63 -9.54 17.20 -8.32
CA ARG A 63 -8.68 18.21 -7.69
C ARG A 63 -9.48 19.38 -7.12
N VAL A 64 -10.49 19.86 -7.83
CA VAL A 64 -11.40 20.89 -7.30
C VAL A 64 -12.11 20.40 -6.03
N SER A 65 -12.55 19.14 -6.00
CA SER A 65 -13.21 18.55 -4.82
C SER A 65 -12.28 18.45 -3.60
N ILE A 66 -11.01 18.09 -3.80
CA ILE A 66 -9.98 18.10 -2.76
C ILE A 66 -9.76 19.54 -2.26
N GLY A 67 -9.68 20.50 -3.18
CA GLY A 67 -9.51 21.93 -2.85
C GLY A 67 -10.60 22.44 -1.94
N ARG A 68 -11.86 22.07 -2.19
CA ARG A 68 -13.00 22.43 -1.32
C ARG A 68 -12.87 21.89 0.10
N ALA A 69 -12.24 20.73 0.29
CA ALA A 69 -11.97 20.20 1.62
C ALA A 69 -10.82 20.95 2.31
N ILE A 70 -9.72 21.19 1.59
CA ILE A 70 -8.50 21.82 2.14
C ILE A 70 -8.76 23.26 2.59
N VAL A 71 -9.43 24.09 1.78
CA VAL A 71 -9.69 25.49 2.12
C VAL A 71 -10.45 25.66 3.45
N ARG A 72 -11.23 24.65 3.85
CA ARG A 72 -12.04 24.66 5.08
C ARG A 72 -11.20 24.45 6.34
N SER A 73 -10.02 23.86 6.23
CA SER A 73 -9.13 23.45 7.34
C SER A 73 -9.89 22.77 8.51
N PRO A 74 -10.63 21.67 8.26
CA PRO A 74 -11.35 20.96 9.31
C PRO A 74 -10.39 20.26 10.28
N ARG A 75 -10.89 19.94 11.48
CA ARG A 75 -10.15 19.10 12.44
C ARG A 75 -10.01 17.65 11.96
N ILE A 76 -10.98 17.17 11.19
CA ILE A 76 -11.03 15.81 10.63
C ILE A 76 -11.26 15.88 9.13
N PHE A 77 -10.38 15.26 8.37
CA PHE A 77 -10.55 15.01 6.93
C PHE A 77 -11.06 13.59 6.70
N LEU A 78 -12.09 13.46 5.86
CA LEU A 78 -12.57 12.18 5.35
C LEU A 78 -12.34 12.21 3.84
N MET A 79 -11.38 11.41 3.38
CA MET A 79 -10.98 11.35 1.97
C MET A 79 -11.31 9.96 1.43
N ASP A 80 -12.29 9.90 0.55
CA ASP A 80 -12.77 8.69 -0.08
C ASP A 80 -12.34 8.67 -1.55
N GLU A 81 -11.39 7.78 -1.85
CA GLU A 81 -10.64 7.63 -3.11
C GLU A 81 -10.26 8.97 -3.77
N PRO A 82 -9.52 9.85 -3.09
CA PRO A 82 -9.29 11.21 -3.59
C PRO A 82 -8.35 11.27 -4.80
N LEU A 83 -7.62 10.20 -5.14
CA LEU A 83 -6.61 10.22 -6.21
C LEU A 83 -6.90 9.25 -7.38
N SER A 84 -8.05 8.57 -7.36
CA SER A 84 -8.39 7.47 -8.28
C SER A 84 -8.48 7.88 -9.76
N ASN A 85 -9.03 9.05 -10.08
CA ASN A 85 -9.26 9.50 -11.47
C ASN A 85 -8.16 10.44 -11.99
N LEU A 86 -6.98 10.39 -11.38
CA LEU A 86 -5.79 11.12 -11.83
C LEU A 86 -4.87 10.22 -12.66
N ASP A 87 -4.15 10.80 -13.62
CA ASP A 87 -3.05 10.11 -14.28
C ASP A 87 -1.89 9.86 -13.30
N ALA A 88 -1.00 8.92 -13.64
CA ALA A 88 0.06 8.47 -12.74
C ALA A 88 0.98 9.59 -12.24
N LYS A 89 1.39 10.52 -13.12
CA LYS A 89 2.30 11.62 -12.77
C LYS A 89 1.64 12.60 -11.83
N LEU A 90 0.39 12.97 -12.13
CA LEU A 90 -0.39 13.87 -11.29
C LEU A 90 -0.77 13.23 -9.96
N ARG A 91 -1.08 11.94 -9.96
CA ARG A 91 -1.35 11.13 -8.76
C ARG A 91 -0.15 11.14 -7.82
N GLU A 92 1.04 10.86 -8.33
CA GLU A 92 2.28 10.88 -7.55
C GLU A 92 2.55 12.26 -6.95
N ALA A 93 2.47 13.31 -7.77
CA ALA A 93 2.68 14.68 -7.29
C ALA A 93 1.68 15.06 -6.18
N LEU A 94 0.40 14.76 -6.36
CA LEU A 94 -0.63 15.09 -5.37
C LEU A 94 -0.55 14.22 -4.12
N ARG A 95 -0.11 12.97 -4.23
CA ARG A 95 0.17 12.12 -3.07
C ARG A 95 1.20 12.77 -2.15
N VAL A 96 2.30 13.28 -2.71
CA VAL A 96 3.34 13.99 -1.97
C VAL A 96 2.77 15.25 -1.30
N GLU A 97 2.00 16.05 -2.04
CA GLU A 97 1.37 17.27 -1.49
C GLU A 97 0.40 16.96 -0.35
N LEU A 98 -0.45 15.94 -0.49
CA LEU A 98 -1.39 15.52 0.56
C LEU A 98 -0.67 14.98 1.79
N GLN A 99 0.38 14.19 1.60
CA GLN A 99 1.22 13.70 2.70
C GLN A 99 1.87 14.87 3.46
N HIS A 100 2.35 15.89 2.73
CA HIS A 100 2.95 17.08 3.32
C HIS A 100 1.92 17.91 4.11
N LEU A 101 0.74 18.14 3.53
CA LEU A 101 -0.37 18.83 4.20
C LEU A 101 -0.77 18.14 5.50
N GLN A 102 -0.91 16.81 5.49
CA GLN A 102 -1.24 16.04 6.69
C GLN A 102 -0.18 16.17 7.78
N LYS A 103 1.12 16.20 7.41
CA LYS A 103 2.22 16.34 8.37
C LYS A 103 2.29 17.74 8.98
N ILE A 104 2.05 18.79 8.19
CA ILE A 104 2.13 20.18 8.68
C ILE A 104 0.90 20.56 9.50
N GLU A 105 -0.30 20.24 9.03
CA GLU A 105 -1.54 20.75 9.63
C GLU A 105 -1.97 19.97 10.88
N GLY A 106 -1.38 18.79 11.12
CA GLY A 106 -1.67 17.96 12.29
C GLY A 106 -3.13 17.47 12.38
N SER A 107 -3.85 17.54 11.26
CA SER A 107 -5.27 17.18 11.20
C SER A 107 -5.46 15.65 11.17
N THR A 108 -6.51 15.17 11.83
CA THR A 108 -6.86 13.74 11.76
C THR A 108 -7.42 13.44 10.38
N THR A 109 -6.84 12.48 9.66
CA THR A 109 -7.31 12.10 8.33
C THR A 109 -7.69 10.63 8.30
N LEU A 110 -8.90 10.34 7.83
CA LEU A 110 -9.31 9.02 7.36
C LEU A 110 -9.22 9.03 5.83
N PHE A 111 -8.36 8.18 5.28
CA PHE A 111 -8.15 8.04 3.85
C PHE A 111 -8.61 6.66 3.40
N VAL A 112 -9.40 6.56 2.35
CA VAL A 112 -9.85 5.28 1.78
C VAL A 112 -9.29 5.17 0.38
N THR A 113 -8.61 4.05 0.10
CA THR A 113 -7.97 3.79 -1.19
C THR A 113 -7.84 2.30 -1.45
N HIS A 114 -7.91 1.91 -2.71
CA HIS A 114 -7.54 0.56 -3.16
C HIS A 114 -6.07 0.48 -3.60
N ASP A 115 -5.33 1.59 -3.58
CA ASP A 115 -3.91 1.65 -3.96
C ASP A 115 -3.02 1.42 -2.73
N GLN A 116 -2.32 0.28 -2.72
CA GLN A 116 -1.41 -0.08 -1.64
C GLN A 116 -0.26 0.92 -1.45
N VAL A 117 0.21 1.60 -2.51
CA VAL A 117 1.33 2.53 -2.41
C VAL A 117 0.85 3.80 -1.72
N GLU A 118 -0.36 4.27 -2.03
CA GLU A 118 -1.01 5.33 -1.26
C GLU A 118 -1.12 4.95 0.22
N ALA A 119 -1.60 3.74 0.52
CA ALA A 119 -1.75 3.30 1.90
C ALA A 119 -0.41 3.18 2.65
N LEU A 120 0.59 2.50 2.07
CA LEU A 120 1.89 2.29 2.71
C LEU A 120 2.69 3.59 2.89
N THR A 121 2.54 4.57 2.00
CA THR A 121 3.35 5.80 2.05
C THR A 121 2.69 6.95 2.80
N MET A 122 1.36 6.99 2.90
CA MET A 122 0.64 8.11 3.51
C MET A 122 0.16 7.82 4.95
N ALA A 123 -0.03 6.55 5.30
CA ALA A 123 -0.65 6.17 6.57
C ALA A 123 0.31 6.16 7.76
N ASP A 124 -0.15 6.62 8.92
CA ASP A 124 0.49 6.22 10.19
C ASP A 124 0.01 4.82 10.61
N ARG A 125 -1.26 4.49 10.33
CA ARG A 125 -1.85 3.17 10.53
C ARG A 125 -2.80 2.83 9.38
N ILE A 126 -2.83 1.55 9.03
CA ILE A 126 -3.66 0.98 7.98
C ILE A 126 -4.64 0.00 8.62
N ALA A 127 -5.90 0.07 8.23
CA ALA A 127 -6.94 -0.91 8.52
C ALA A 127 -7.29 -1.62 7.21
N VAL A 128 -6.86 -2.88 7.08
CA VAL A 128 -7.20 -3.70 5.91
C VAL A 128 -8.59 -4.28 6.10
N MET A 129 -9.46 -4.12 5.11
CA MET A 129 -10.83 -4.60 5.12
C MET A 129 -11.06 -5.69 4.06
N LYS A 130 -11.91 -6.65 4.41
CA LYS A 130 -12.43 -7.68 3.50
C LYS A 130 -13.89 -7.91 3.82
N GLU A 131 -14.75 -7.85 2.80
CA GLU A 131 -16.19 -8.11 2.93
C GLU A 131 -16.86 -7.29 4.05
N GLY A 132 -16.45 -6.02 4.18
CA GLY A 132 -16.99 -5.10 5.19
C GLY A 132 -16.46 -5.31 6.61
N ARG A 133 -15.48 -6.20 6.82
CA ARG A 133 -14.85 -6.45 8.12
C ARG A 133 -13.39 -6.04 8.11
N ILE A 134 -12.93 -5.44 9.20
CA ILE A 134 -11.51 -5.19 9.41
C ILE A 134 -10.82 -6.53 9.70
N VAL A 135 -9.85 -6.87 8.86
CA VAL A 135 -9.04 -8.09 8.96
C VAL A 135 -7.78 -7.83 9.78
N GLN A 136 -7.16 -6.66 9.61
CA GLN A 136 -5.97 -6.28 10.34
C GLN A 136 -5.89 -4.77 10.50
N ILE A 137 -5.36 -4.31 11.63
CA ILE A 137 -4.95 -2.92 11.83
C ILE A 137 -3.50 -2.91 12.30
N GLY A 138 -2.65 -2.11 11.68
CA GLY A 138 -1.24 -1.99 12.05
C GLY A 138 -0.59 -0.75 11.45
N THR A 139 0.70 -0.53 11.75
CA THR A 139 1.54 0.40 10.97
C THR A 139 1.76 -0.14 9.55
N PRO A 140 2.23 0.68 8.58
CA PRO A 140 2.63 0.17 7.27
C PRO A 140 3.59 -1.03 7.35
N ASP A 141 4.57 -0.97 8.24
CA ASP A 141 5.54 -2.05 8.48
C ASP A 141 4.85 -3.30 9.05
N ASP A 142 3.92 -3.15 10.00
CA ASP A 142 3.15 -4.29 10.52
C ASP A 142 2.30 -4.97 9.44
N ILE A 143 1.67 -4.19 8.56
CA ILE A 143 0.86 -4.74 7.47
C ILE A 143 1.77 -5.48 6.47
N TYR A 144 2.94 -4.94 6.16
CA TYR A 144 3.85 -5.49 5.17
C TYR A 144 4.64 -6.71 5.67
N ASP A 145 5.36 -6.57 6.78
CA ASP A 145 6.26 -7.58 7.34
C ASP A 145 5.52 -8.62 8.20
N ARG A 146 4.32 -8.27 8.69
CA ARG A 146 3.57 -9.08 9.65
C ARG A 146 2.11 -9.25 9.26
N PRO A 147 1.81 -9.72 8.04
CA PRO A 147 0.43 -9.92 7.62
C PRO A 147 -0.22 -10.98 8.51
N ALA A 148 -1.36 -10.65 9.10
CA ALA A 148 -2.11 -11.51 10.02
C ALA A 148 -2.86 -12.62 9.28
N THR A 149 -3.03 -12.48 7.96
CA THR A 149 -3.81 -13.35 7.10
C THR A 149 -3.13 -13.50 5.74
N MET A 150 -3.40 -14.61 5.06
CA MET A 150 -2.99 -14.82 3.67
C MET A 150 -3.53 -13.71 2.75
N PHE A 151 -4.76 -13.28 2.99
CA PHE A 151 -5.35 -12.15 2.27
C PHE A 151 -4.52 -10.86 2.42
N VAL A 152 -4.11 -10.49 3.64
CA VAL A 152 -3.27 -9.30 3.83
C VAL A 152 -1.89 -9.48 3.19
N ALA A 153 -1.33 -10.70 3.27
CA ALA A 153 -0.04 -11.03 2.67
C ALA A 153 -0.06 -10.85 1.14
N GLU A 154 -1.14 -11.30 0.48
CA GLU A 154 -1.35 -11.19 -0.97
C GLU A 154 -1.70 -9.77 -1.41
N LEU A 155 -2.46 -9.04 -0.60
CA LEU A 155 -2.96 -7.70 -0.94
C LEU A 155 -1.85 -6.66 -1.04
N VAL A 156 -0.81 -6.79 -0.19
CA VAL A 156 0.18 -5.75 0.03
C VAL A 156 1.54 -6.21 -0.47
N GLY A 157 2.15 -5.43 -1.36
CA GLY A 157 3.47 -5.67 -1.95
C GLY A 157 3.38 -5.84 -3.46
N THR A 158 4.27 -5.18 -4.19
CA THR A 158 4.48 -5.43 -5.62
C THR A 158 5.97 -5.49 -5.89
N PRO A 159 6.51 -6.66 -6.30
CA PRO A 159 5.78 -7.88 -6.67
C PRO A 159 5.10 -8.56 -5.47
N GLY A 160 4.08 -9.38 -5.74
CA GLY A 160 3.35 -10.10 -4.70
C GLY A 160 4.24 -11.08 -3.94
N ILE A 161 3.88 -11.39 -2.70
CA ILE A 161 4.58 -12.39 -1.88
C ILE A 161 4.55 -13.77 -2.56
N ASN A 162 5.65 -14.51 -2.48
CA ASN A 162 5.69 -15.90 -2.88
C ASN A 162 4.98 -16.76 -1.84
N LEU A 163 3.98 -17.56 -2.24
CA LEU A 163 3.25 -18.45 -1.35
C LEU A 163 3.41 -19.89 -1.79
N PHE A 164 3.91 -20.74 -0.89
CA PHE A 164 4.15 -22.15 -1.16
C PHE A 164 3.49 -23.03 -0.11
N LYS A 165 2.85 -24.11 -0.56
CA LYS A 165 2.52 -25.21 0.35
C LYS A 165 3.83 -25.83 0.85
N ALA A 166 3.93 -25.98 2.15
CA ALA A 166 5.10 -26.53 2.81
C ALA A 166 4.68 -27.43 3.95
N SER A 167 5.55 -28.37 4.27
CA SER A 167 5.41 -29.20 5.45
C SER A 167 6.74 -29.25 6.20
N HIS A 168 6.72 -29.76 7.43
CA HIS A 168 7.96 -30.02 8.15
C HIS A 168 7.99 -31.40 8.78
N GLN A 169 9.18 -32.01 8.76
CA GLN A 169 9.46 -33.28 9.43
C GLN A 169 10.80 -33.17 10.16
N ASN A 170 10.82 -33.58 11.44
CA ASN A 170 12.03 -33.55 12.28
C ASN A 170 12.74 -32.18 12.32
N GLY A 171 11.98 -31.08 12.25
CA GLY A 171 12.53 -29.72 12.29
C GLY A 171 13.05 -29.18 10.96
N THR A 172 12.92 -29.93 9.87
CA THR A 172 13.25 -29.50 8.51
C THR A 172 11.96 -29.19 7.74
N LEU A 173 11.84 -27.95 7.27
CA LEU A 173 10.80 -27.54 6.33
C LEU A 173 11.15 -28.04 4.93
N ALA A 174 10.15 -28.48 4.19
CA ALA A 174 10.22 -28.74 2.76
C ALA A 174 9.06 -28.06 2.02
N VAL A 175 9.37 -27.39 0.92
CA VAL A 175 8.36 -26.84 0.00
C VAL A 175 7.89 -27.93 -0.95
N GLU A 176 6.58 -28.03 -1.15
CA GLU A 176 5.97 -29.05 -2.03
C GLU A 176 6.47 -28.91 -3.47
N ASN A 177 6.90 -30.02 -4.08
CA ASN A 177 7.43 -30.08 -5.44
C ASN A 177 8.61 -29.15 -5.71
N SER A 178 9.46 -28.86 -4.71
CA SER A 178 10.62 -28.00 -4.86
C SER A 178 11.88 -28.60 -4.23
N SER A 179 13.04 -28.10 -4.64
CA SER A 179 14.32 -28.35 -3.97
C SER A 179 14.52 -27.48 -2.72
N ILE A 180 13.60 -26.56 -2.41
CA ILE A 180 13.71 -25.66 -1.25
C ILE A 180 13.37 -26.42 0.04
N HIS A 181 14.38 -26.59 0.89
CA HIS A 181 14.26 -27.18 2.21
C HIS A 181 15.27 -26.57 3.18
N PHE A 182 14.88 -26.31 4.42
CA PHE A 182 15.80 -25.77 5.43
C PHE A 182 15.34 -26.07 6.85
N ALA A 183 16.30 -26.05 7.79
CA ALA A 183 16.00 -26.22 9.21
C ALA A 183 15.21 -25.01 9.74
N LEU A 184 14.08 -25.28 10.39
CA LEU A 184 13.23 -24.29 11.06
C LEU A 184 13.78 -23.86 12.44
N GLY A 185 14.76 -24.60 12.97
CA GLY A 185 15.26 -24.39 14.33
C GLY A 185 14.15 -24.60 15.37
N ALA A 186 14.17 -23.82 16.45
CA ALA A 186 13.20 -23.91 17.55
C ALA A 186 11.74 -23.64 17.13
N SER A 187 11.52 -23.00 15.98
CA SER A 187 10.19 -22.64 15.48
C SER A 187 9.38 -23.83 14.97
N ALA A 188 10.01 -24.99 14.72
CA ALA A 188 9.33 -26.19 14.24
C ALA A 188 8.24 -26.70 15.20
N ALA A 189 8.45 -26.55 16.52
CA ALA A 189 7.52 -27.06 17.52
C ALA A 189 6.18 -26.30 17.58
N GLU A 190 6.15 -25.09 17.05
CA GLU A 190 4.98 -24.20 17.08
C GLU A 190 4.16 -24.24 15.77
N LEU A 191 4.69 -24.90 14.74
CA LEU A 191 4.07 -24.98 13.42
C LEU A 191 3.31 -26.31 13.23
N PRO A 192 2.12 -26.28 12.60
CA PRO A 192 1.43 -27.49 12.19
C PRO A 192 2.26 -28.27 11.15
N ALA A 193 1.93 -29.55 10.94
CA ALA A 193 2.65 -30.39 9.99
C ALA A 193 2.64 -29.81 8.56
N ASP A 194 1.50 -29.25 8.14
CA ASP A 194 1.31 -28.60 6.85
C ASP A 194 0.93 -27.13 7.05
N PHE A 195 1.56 -26.25 6.27
CA PHE A 195 1.34 -24.81 6.31
C PHE A 195 1.62 -24.16 4.95
N VAL A 196 1.33 -22.87 4.84
CA VAL A 196 1.78 -22.06 3.70
C VAL A 196 2.96 -21.20 4.13
N LEU A 197 4.07 -21.32 3.40
CA LEU A 197 5.27 -20.50 3.53
C LEU A 197 5.12 -19.27 2.63
N GLY A 198 5.18 -18.10 3.23
CA GLY A 198 5.28 -16.80 2.57
C GLY A 198 6.72 -16.29 2.55
N VAL A 199 7.24 -15.92 1.38
CA VAL A 199 8.57 -15.32 1.20
C VAL A 199 8.44 -14.08 0.32
N ARG A 200 8.81 -12.91 0.84
CA ARG A 200 8.77 -11.68 0.02
C ARG A 200 9.81 -11.76 -1.11
N PRO A 201 9.55 -11.17 -2.28
CA PRO A 201 10.50 -11.23 -3.39
C PRO A 201 11.90 -10.70 -3.03
N GLU A 202 12.00 -9.64 -2.23
CA GLU A 202 13.28 -9.09 -1.76
C GLU A 202 14.00 -9.97 -0.72
N ASP A 203 13.30 -10.96 -0.15
CA ASP A 203 13.88 -11.97 0.74
C ASP A 203 14.43 -13.18 0.00
N VAL A 204 14.25 -13.24 -1.33
CA VAL A 204 14.96 -14.17 -2.20
C VAL A 204 16.17 -13.46 -2.78
N GLN A 205 17.36 -13.90 -2.37
CA GLN A 205 18.61 -13.19 -2.64
C GLN A 205 19.53 -14.05 -3.52
N PRO A 206 19.66 -13.74 -4.83
CA PRO A 206 20.66 -14.39 -5.67
C PRO A 206 22.06 -14.23 -5.08
N ASP A 207 22.73 -15.35 -4.89
CA ASP A 207 24.07 -15.46 -4.30
C ASP A 207 24.76 -16.67 -4.94
N PRO A 208 25.93 -16.51 -5.57
CA PRO A 208 26.70 -17.64 -6.12
C PRO A 208 27.00 -18.76 -5.12
N ASN A 209 27.01 -18.47 -3.82
CA ASN A 209 27.20 -19.44 -2.74
C ASN A 209 25.89 -19.85 -2.06
N GLY A 210 24.75 -19.44 -2.60
CA GLY A 210 23.45 -19.63 -1.96
C GLY A 210 23.07 -21.11 -1.78
N ASP A 211 22.24 -21.39 -0.78
CA ASP A 211 21.85 -22.76 -0.41
C ASP A 211 21.00 -23.45 -1.50
N PHE A 212 20.23 -22.67 -2.25
CA PHE A 212 19.30 -23.17 -3.26
C PHE A 212 19.79 -22.85 -4.67
N SER A 213 19.28 -23.60 -5.64
CA SER A 213 19.54 -23.37 -7.06
C SER A 213 18.23 -23.42 -7.85
N GLY A 214 18.13 -22.57 -8.87
CA GLY A 214 17.00 -22.56 -9.78
C GLY A 214 17.36 -21.95 -11.13
N GLN A 215 16.45 -22.09 -12.09
CA GLN A 215 16.61 -21.56 -13.44
C GLN A 215 15.80 -20.28 -13.61
N VAL A 216 16.40 -19.24 -14.16
CA VAL A 216 15.69 -18.01 -14.52
C VAL A 216 14.76 -18.28 -15.71
N THR A 217 13.46 -18.09 -15.53
CA THR A 217 12.45 -18.31 -16.58
C THR A 217 11.90 -17.03 -17.17
N LEU A 218 11.92 -15.93 -16.42
CA LEU A 218 11.48 -14.61 -16.86
C LEU A 218 12.25 -13.53 -16.11
N ILE A 219 12.47 -12.39 -16.78
CA ILE A 219 13.13 -11.21 -16.24
C ILE A 219 12.28 -9.99 -16.56
N GLU A 220 11.92 -9.22 -15.54
CA GLU A 220 11.15 -7.98 -15.68
C GLU A 220 12.01 -6.80 -15.22
N PRO A 221 12.66 -6.06 -16.14
CA PRO A 221 13.45 -4.89 -15.77
C PRO A 221 12.54 -3.70 -15.48
N LEU A 222 12.58 -3.19 -14.25
CA LEU A 222 11.79 -2.05 -13.78
C LEU A 222 12.67 -0.80 -13.52
N GLY A 223 13.89 -0.79 -14.06
CA GLY A 223 14.84 0.31 -13.97
C GLY A 223 15.74 0.20 -12.74
N VAL A 224 15.28 0.71 -11.60
CA VAL A 224 16.05 0.67 -10.34
C VAL A 224 16.03 -0.71 -9.66
N GLU A 225 15.18 -1.61 -10.16
CA GLU A 225 14.99 -2.97 -9.69
C GLU A 225 14.71 -3.89 -10.89
N THR A 226 14.97 -5.17 -10.73
CA THR A 226 14.62 -6.23 -11.68
C THR A 226 13.93 -7.36 -10.94
N ILE A 227 12.77 -7.81 -11.44
CA ILE A 227 12.10 -9.00 -10.90
C ILE A 227 12.58 -10.21 -11.69
N LEU A 228 13.12 -11.20 -10.99
CA LEU A 228 13.51 -12.50 -11.56
C LEU A 228 12.46 -13.53 -11.20
N HIS A 229 12.01 -14.29 -12.19
CA HIS A 229 11.23 -15.51 -11.96
C HIS A 229 12.19 -16.68 -11.98
N ILE A 230 12.37 -17.34 -10.85
CA ILE A 230 13.31 -18.44 -10.66
C ILE A 230 12.52 -19.72 -10.45
N LYS A 231 12.69 -20.70 -11.35
CA LYS A 231 12.11 -22.03 -11.23
C LYS A 231 13.01 -22.94 -10.40
N ALA A 232 12.52 -23.41 -9.27
CA ALA A 232 13.20 -24.35 -8.37
C ALA A 232 12.37 -25.63 -8.22
N GLY A 233 12.69 -26.64 -9.02
CA GLY A 233 11.87 -27.85 -9.18
C GLY A 233 10.58 -27.56 -9.95
N GLY A 234 9.43 -27.88 -9.35
CA GLY A 234 8.09 -27.62 -9.87
C GLY A 234 7.50 -26.26 -9.47
N GLN A 235 8.19 -25.49 -8.62
CA GLN A 235 7.75 -24.16 -8.15
C GLN A 235 8.49 -23.03 -8.87
N THR A 236 7.82 -21.89 -9.04
CA THR A 236 8.44 -20.63 -9.47
C THR A 236 8.34 -19.62 -8.35
N LEU A 237 9.45 -18.98 -8.04
CA LEU A 237 9.53 -17.89 -7.07
C LEU A 237 9.99 -16.60 -7.74
N LEU A 238 9.48 -15.49 -7.25
CA LEU A 238 9.90 -14.14 -7.59
C LEU A 238 11.04 -13.73 -6.67
N ALA A 239 12.09 -13.16 -7.24
CA ALA A 239 13.15 -12.45 -6.53
C ALA A 239 13.19 -11.00 -6.99
N ASN A 240 13.27 -10.04 -6.06
CA ASN A 240 13.51 -8.64 -6.39
C ASN A 240 14.99 -8.32 -6.19
N VAL A 241 15.69 -7.97 -7.28
CA VAL A 241 17.10 -7.58 -7.24
C VAL A 241 17.28 -6.10 -7.55
N SER A 242 18.19 -5.45 -6.84
CA SER A 242 18.50 -4.04 -7.09
C SER A 242 19.18 -3.84 -8.43
N GLY A 243 18.73 -2.83 -9.17
CA GLY A 243 19.25 -2.40 -10.45
C GLY A 243 18.96 -3.35 -11.60
N MET A 244 19.71 -3.16 -12.69
CA MET A 244 19.68 -4.03 -13.86
C MET A 244 20.54 -5.27 -13.60
N THR A 245 20.01 -6.44 -13.92
CA THR A 245 20.72 -7.72 -13.77
C THR A 245 21.56 -8.08 -15.00
N SER A 246 22.65 -8.83 -14.81
CA SER A 246 23.39 -9.49 -15.91
C SER A 246 22.87 -10.90 -16.22
N GLN A 247 21.93 -11.42 -15.42
CA GLN A 247 21.32 -12.73 -15.62
C GLN A 247 20.51 -12.76 -16.93
N ARG A 248 20.41 -13.94 -17.53
CA ARG A 248 19.64 -14.20 -18.75
C ARG A 248 18.60 -15.28 -18.51
N ILE A 249 17.54 -15.26 -19.30
CA ILE A 249 16.56 -16.35 -19.31
C ILE A 249 17.28 -17.65 -19.69
N GLY A 250 17.05 -18.70 -18.90
CA GLY A 250 17.71 -19.99 -19.01
C GLY A 250 18.92 -20.17 -18.09
N ASP A 251 19.48 -19.09 -17.54
CA ASP A 251 20.60 -19.18 -16.61
C ASP A 251 20.21 -19.95 -15.35
N THR A 252 21.13 -20.77 -14.86
CA THR A 252 21.03 -21.37 -13.53
C THR A 252 21.75 -20.48 -12.55
N LEU A 253 21.05 -20.03 -11.52
CA LEU A 253 21.64 -19.24 -10.43
C LEU A 253 21.41 -19.92 -9.09
N ARG A 254 22.25 -19.56 -8.12
CA ARG A 254 22.08 -19.92 -6.72
C ARG A 254 21.49 -18.74 -5.96
N PHE A 255 20.74 -19.02 -4.91
CA PHE A 255 20.07 -18.01 -4.10
C PHE A 255 19.87 -18.48 -2.67
N ASN A 256 19.72 -17.51 -1.77
CA ASN A 256 19.33 -17.68 -0.38
C ASN A 256 17.89 -17.20 -0.17
N ILE A 257 17.27 -17.68 0.89
CA ILE A 257 16.00 -17.17 1.42
C ILE A 257 16.30 -16.62 2.82
N ALA A 258 15.90 -15.39 3.11
CA ALA A 258 16.00 -14.79 4.45
C ALA A 258 15.01 -15.47 5.41
N ARG A 259 15.44 -16.56 6.04
CA ARG A 259 14.58 -17.51 6.77
C ARG A 259 13.85 -16.86 7.95
N GLU A 260 14.47 -15.86 8.57
CA GLU A 260 13.95 -15.08 9.69
C GLU A 260 12.82 -14.12 9.28
N ARG A 261 12.70 -13.81 7.98
CA ARG A 261 11.65 -12.95 7.42
C ARG A 261 10.50 -13.75 6.81
N CYS A 262 10.63 -15.08 6.73
CA CYS A 262 9.56 -15.97 6.29
C CYS A 262 8.29 -15.80 7.14
N THR A 263 7.15 -15.82 6.47
CA THR A 263 5.83 -15.83 7.10
C THR A 263 5.23 -17.22 7.00
N PHE A 264 4.68 -17.73 8.10
CA PHE A 264 4.00 -19.02 8.14
C PHE A 264 2.50 -18.76 8.28
N LEU A 265 1.69 -19.34 7.40
CA LEU A 265 0.25 -19.10 7.31
C LEU A 265 -0.51 -20.42 7.40
N ASN A 266 -1.67 -20.41 8.05
CA ASN A 266 -2.54 -21.57 8.16
C ASN A 266 -3.27 -21.83 6.83
N PRO A 267 -3.23 -23.05 6.26
CA PRO A 267 -3.86 -23.37 4.98
C PRO A 267 -5.39 -23.49 5.06
N ASN A 268 -5.95 -23.74 6.26
CA ASN A 268 -7.35 -24.16 6.43
C ASN A 268 -8.28 -23.11 7.05
N SER A 269 -7.75 -22.01 7.60
CA SER A 269 -8.64 -20.92 8.01
C SER A 269 -9.13 -20.19 6.76
N SER A 270 -10.42 -19.87 6.66
CA SER A 270 -10.99 -19.02 5.60
C SER A 270 -10.31 -17.64 5.48
N SER A 271 -9.52 -17.28 6.50
CA SER A 271 -8.67 -16.09 6.60
C SER A 271 -7.17 -16.37 6.44
N GLY A 272 -6.68 -17.60 6.32
CA GLY A 272 -5.24 -17.92 6.23
C GLY A 272 -4.36 -17.31 7.34
N LEU A 273 -4.72 -17.47 8.62
CA LEU A 273 -4.08 -16.77 9.75
C LEU A 273 -2.57 -17.03 9.85
N ARG A 274 -1.79 -15.98 10.20
CA ARG A 274 -0.37 -16.12 10.51
C ARG A 274 -0.15 -16.96 11.76
N LEU A 275 0.80 -17.87 11.62
CA LEU A 275 1.32 -18.72 12.67
C LEU A 275 2.54 -17.98 13.25
N SER A 276 2.33 -17.17 14.28
CA SER A 276 3.41 -16.50 15.00
C SER A 276 3.18 -16.51 16.52
N ARG A 277 4.29 -16.62 17.26
CA ARG A 277 4.43 -16.45 18.72
C ARG A 277 3.57 -15.31 19.26
N LEU A 278 2.60 -15.63 20.12
CA LEU A 278 1.90 -14.71 21.06
C LEU A 278 1.40 -13.38 20.48
N TRP A 279 0.08 -13.21 20.27
CA TRP A 279 -0.60 -11.93 20.56
C TRP A 279 -2.09 -12.14 20.92
N LEU A 280 -2.39 -11.95 22.21
CA LEU A 280 -3.69 -11.57 22.76
C LEU A 280 -3.48 -10.18 23.39
N LEU A 281 -4.29 -9.20 22.97
CA LEU A 281 -4.53 -7.89 23.59
C LEU A 281 -3.36 -6.89 23.67
N GLU A 282 -3.55 -5.73 23.02
CA GLU A 282 -3.52 -4.42 23.69
C GLU A 282 -3.99 -3.32 22.70
N LEU A 283 -5.24 -2.88 22.85
CA LEU A 283 -5.71 -1.60 22.31
C LEU A 283 -5.49 -0.54 23.39
N SER A 284 -4.38 0.19 23.32
CA SER A 284 -4.20 1.41 24.10
C SER A 284 -4.37 2.64 23.21
N THR A 285 -5.05 3.63 23.78
CA THR A 285 -5.60 4.83 23.17
C THR A 285 -4.54 5.89 22.88
N GLY A 286 -4.49 6.35 21.63
CA GLY A 286 -3.84 7.60 21.20
C GLY A 286 -4.57 8.21 20.01
N LEU A 287 -4.37 9.49 19.70
CA LEU A 287 -4.92 10.08 18.48
C LEU A 287 -4.25 9.40 17.27
N HIS A 288 -5.04 8.71 16.44
CA HIS A 288 -4.51 7.88 15.36
C HIS A 288 -5.12 8.23 13.99
N LYS A 289 -4.26 8.24 12.97
CA LYS A 289 -4.64 8.28 11.56
C LYS A 289 -4.95 6.86 11.10
N PHE A 290 -5.98 6.69 10.27
CA PHE A 290 -6.37 5.40 9.74
C PHE A 290 -6.48 5.51 8.22
N VAL A 291 -5.89 4.55 7.50
CA VAL A 291 -6.13 4.37 6.07
C VAL A 291 -6.81 3.04 5.88
N THR A 292 -7.98 3.05 5.24
CA THR A 292 -8.69 1.81 4.92
C THR A 292 -8.36 1.38 3.51
N ILE A 293 -7.92 0.13 3.38
CA ILE A 293 -7.82 -0.60 2.10
C ILE A 293 -8.94 -1.63 2.07
#